data_AF-X1EFF7-F1
#
_entry.id   AF-X1EFF7-F1
#
_cell.length_a   1.000
_cell.length_b   1.000
_cell.length_c   1.000
_cell.angle_alpha   90.00
_cell.angle_beta   90.00
_cell.angle_gamma   90.00
#
_symmetry.space_group_name_H-M   'P 1'
#
loop_
_entity.id
_entity.type
_entity.pdbx_description
1 polymer ?
#
loop_
_entity_poly.entity_id
_entity_poly.type
_entity_poly.pdbx_seq_one_letter_code
_entity_poly.pdbx_strand_id
1 'polypeptide(L)'
;MKKHNENLALGFFSFRFVEAIGVIIGSIGLLSLLTLSQEFVLAGAPLASSYQILGTLLLATRNWAFMIGSGLAWSLSAVILNYLLYNSKLIPKWLSVFGLVGGALSFGTYLLQFFSIHLEILFILIAVQEMVFAIWLIVKGFNSSEIVSNS
;
A
#
# COMPACT_ATOMS: atom_id res chain seq x y z
N MET A 1 28.33 -7.49 -4.59
CA MET A 1 27.18 -6.61 -4.30
C MET A 1 25.81 -7.13 -4.82
N LYS A 2 25.72 -8.27 -5.52
CA LYS A 2 24.44 -8.77 -6.09
C LYS A 2 23.50 -9.48 -5.08
N LYS A 3 24.01 -10.35 -4.20
CA LYS A 3 23.17 -11.16 -3.28
C LYS A 3 22.35 -10.38 -2.24
N HIS A 4 22.86 -9.25 -1.73
CA HIS A 4 22.16 -8.51 -0.68
C HIS A 4 20.96 -7.72 -1.22
N ASN A 5 21.05 -7.24 -2.47
CA ASN A 5 19.94 -6.61 -3.16
C ASN A 5 18.87 -7.62 -3.58
N GLU A 6 19.26 -8.87 -3.83
CA GLU A 6 18.35 -9.95 -4.25
C GLU A 6 17.39 -10.35 -3.13
N ASN A 7 17.89 -10.52 -1.89
CA ASN A 7 17.03 -10.79 -0.73
C ASN A 7 16.06 -9.63 -0.45
N LEU A 8 16.51 -8.39 -0.60
CA LEU A 8 15.67 -7.20 -0.41
C LEU A 8 14.63 -7.05 -1.53
N ALA A 9 14.99 -7.33 -2.77
CA ALA A 9 14.07 -7.34 -3.90
C ALA A 9 12.99 -8.42 -3.73
N LEU A 10 13.37 -9.59 -3.23
CA LEU A 10 12.43 -10.67 -2.92
C LEU A 10 11.48 -10.26 -1.78
N GLY A 11 12.00 -9.62 -0.73
CA GLY A 11 11.19 -9.04 0.33
C GLY A 11 10.19 -8.00 -0.20
N PHE A 12 10.64 -7.06 -1.03
CA PHE A 12 9.76 -6.07 -1.68
C PHE A 12 8.63 -6.75 -2.48
N PHE A 13 8.96 -7.75 -3.29
CA PHE A 13 7.98 -8.51 -4.06
C PHE A 13 6.98 -9.24 -3.14
N SER A 14 7.44 -9.89 -2.09
CA SER A 14 6.57 -10.56 -1.12
C SER A 14 5.59 -9.59 -0.46
N PHE A 15 6.04 -8.41 -0.02
CA PHE A 15 5.15 -7.42 0.57
C PHE A 15 4.16 -6.84 -0.44
N ARG A 16 4.59 -6.62 -1.69
CA ARG A 16 3.68 -6.22 -2.78
C ARG A 16 2.64 -7.28 -3.10
N PHE A 17 3.02 -8.55 -3.01
CA PHE A 17 2.09 -9.65 -3.20
C PHE A 17 1.04 -9.71 -2.07
N VAL A 18 1.46 -9.53 -0.82
CA VAL A 18 0.53 -9.45 0.33
C VAL A 18 -0.40 -8.25 0.23
N GLU A 19 0.12 -7.09 -0.18
CA GLU A 19 -0.70 -5.90 -0.46
C GLU A 19 -1.77 -6.21 -1.51
N ALA A 20 -1.40 -6.80 -2.64
CA ALA A 20 -2.32 -7.15 -3.71
C ALA A 20 -3.44 -8.09 -3.22
N ILE A 21 -3.09 -9.08 -2.39
CA ILE A 21 -4.09 -9.97 -1.77
C ILE A 21 -5.06 -9.17 -0.88
N GLY A 22 -4.54 -8.27 -0.03
CA GLY A 22 -5.39 -7.44 0.83
C GLY A 22 -6.34 -6.54 0.04
N VAL A 23 -5.87 -5.95 -1.06
CA VAL A 23 -6.70 -5.16 -1.98
C VAL A 23 -7.78 -6.03 -2.64
N ILE A 24 -7.44 -7.24 -3.09
CA ILE A 24 -8.41 -8.18 -3.69
C ILE A 24 -9.49 -8.54 -2.68
N ILE A 25 -9.11 -8.94 -1.46
CA ILE A 25 -10.07 -9.30 -0.40
C ILE A 25 -10.96 -8.10 -0.05
N GLY A 26 -10.37 -6.91 0.11
CA GLY A 26 -11.14 -5.69 0.38
C GLY A 26 -12.11 -5.33 -0.75
N SER A 27 -11.70 -5.53 -2.00
CA SER A 27 -12.54 -5.29 -3.17
C SER A 27 -13.70 -6.30 -3.24
N ILE A 28 -13.43 -7.58 -2.99
CA ILE A 28 -14.48 -8.61 -2.88
C ILE A 28 -15.46 -8.25 -1.76
N GLY A 29 -14.98 -7.82 -0.60
CA GLY A 29 -15.83 -7.37 0.51
C GLY A 29 -16.77 -6.21 0.13
N LEU A 30 -16.28 -5.24 -0.65
CA LEU A 30 -17.13 -4.16 -1.20
C LEU A 30 -18.17 -4.67 -2.20
N LEU A 31 -17.75 -5.53 -3.13
CA LEU A 31 -18.66 -6.09 -4.14
C LEU A 31 -19.74 -6.96 -3.49
N SER A 32 -19.39 -7.74 -2.48
CA SER A 32 -20.38 -8.51 -1.71
C SER A 32 -21.33 -7.61 -0.92
N LEU A 33 -20.88 -6.45 -0.42
CA LEU A 33 -21.76 -5.48 0.23
C LEU A 33 -22.75 -4.87 -0.77
N LEU A 34 -22.31 -4.63 -2.01
CA LEU A 34 -23.19 -4.20 -3.10
C LEU A 34 -24.26 -5.26 -3.41
N THR A 35 -23.88 -6.54 -3.52
CA THR A 35 -24.82 -7.64 -3.72
C THR A 35 -25.82 -7.73 -2.56
N LEU A 36 -25.35 -7.63 -1.31
CA LEU A 36 -26.22 -7.61 -0.12
C LEU A 36 -27.24 -6.47 -0.17
N SER A 37 -26.82 -5.29 -0.63
CA SER A 37 -27.71 -4.14 -0.80
C SER A 37 -28.79 -4.36 -1.88
N GLN A 38 -28.46 -5.08 -2.96
CA GLN A 38 -29.43 -5.41 -4.02
C GLN A 38 -30.49 -6.40 -3.51
N GLU A 39 -30.06 -7.46 -2.81
CA GLU A 39 -30.95 -8.45 -2.21
C GLU A 39 -31.88 -7.84 -1.15
N PHE A 40 -31.39 -6.89 -0.35
CA PHE A 40 -32.21 -6.17 0.63
C PHE A 40 -33.39 -5.43 -0.01
N VAL A 41 -33.18 -4.81 -1.17
CA VAL A 41 -34.23 -4.09 -1.92
C VAL A 41 -35.21 -5.08 -2.56
N LEU A 42 -34.71 -6.17 -3.17
CA LEU A 42 -35.53 -7.20 -3.81
C LEU A 42 -36.45 -7.92 -2.83
N ALA A 43 -35.98 -8.17 -1.61
CA ALA A 43 -36.74 -8.84 -0.57
C ALA A 43 -37.79 -7.93 0.12
N GLY A 44 -37.91 -6.66 -0.29
CA GLY A 44 -38.95 -5.75 0.21
C GLY A 44 -38.77 -5.31 1.67
N ALA A 45 -37.53 -5.08 2.11
CA ALA A 45 -37.18 -4.73 3.50
C ALA A 45 -37.54 -5.82 4.55
N PRO A 46 -36.97 -7.03 4.44
CA PRO A 46 -37.07 -8.04 5.48
C PRO A 46 -36.31 -7.59 6.76
N LEU A 47 -36.45 -8.32 7.86
CA LEU A 47 -35.79 -8.08 9.17
C LEU A 47 -34.42 -7.37 9.03
N ALA A 48 -34.42 -6.05 9.25
CA ALA A 48 -33.29 -5.17 8.98
C ALA A 48 -32.03 -5.54 9.79
N SER A 49 -32.21 -6.21 10.93
CA SER A 49 -31.15 -6.62 11.83
C SER A 49 -30.16 -7.59 11.19
N SER A 50 -30.62 -8.60 10.44
CA SER A 50 -29.72 -9.61 9.86
C SER A 50 -28.86 -9.04 8.73
N TYR A 51 -29.44 -8.18 7.90
CA TYR A 51 -28.73 -7.49 6.82
C TYR A 51 -27.74 -6.45 7.36
N GLN A 52 -28.09 -5.74 8.44
CA GLN A 52 -27.16 -4.85 9.14
C GLN A 52 -25.97 -5.60 9.72
N ILE A 53 -26.18 -6.72 10.41
CA ILE A 53 -25.08 -7.53 10.98
C ILE A 53 -24.14 -8.01 9.87
N LEU A 54 -24.69 -8.55 8.78
CA LEU A 54 -23.87 -8.97 7.62
C LEU A 54 -23.13 -7.79 6.99
N GLY A 55 -23.79 -6.65 6.79
CA GLY A 55 -23.16 -5.44 6.26
C GLY A 55 -22.02 -4.93 7.13
N THR A 56 -22.21 -4.88 8.45
CA THR A 56 -21.16 -4.51 9.41
C THR A 56 -20.00 -5.50 9.38
N LEU A 57 -20.27 -6.80 9.28
CA LEU A 57 -19.23 -7.83 9.22
C LEU A 57 -18.40 -7.73 7.92
N LEU A 58 -19.06 -7.52 6.78
CA LEU A 58 -18.38 -7.34 5.49
C LEU A 58 -17.52 -6.07 5.51
N LEU A 59 -18.05 -4.97 6.04
CA LEU A 59 -17.31 -3.71 6.16
C LEU A 59 -16.11 -3.85 7.10
N ALA A 60 -16.27 -4.55 8.23
CA ALA A 60 -15.18 -4.86 9.15
C ALA A 60 -14.10 -5.69 8.45
N THR A 61 -14.48 -6.77 7.76
CA THR A 61 -13.57 -7.64 7.01
C THR A 61 -12.77 -6.85 5.97
N ARG A 62 -13.46 -5.99 5.20
CA ARG A 62 -12.83 -5.09 4.25
C ARG A 62 -11.80 -4.18 4.93
N ASN A 63 -12.17 -3.54 6.04
CA ASN A 63 -11.29 -2.60 6.74
C ASN A 63 -10.05 -3.30 7.29
N TRP A 64 -10.21 -4.49 7.87
CA TRP A 64 -9.09 -5.31 8.34
C TRP A 64 -8.17 -5.74 7.18
N ALA A 65 -8.75 -6.20 6.07
CA ALA A 65 -7.99 -6.58 4.88
C ALA A 65 -7.19 -5.40 4.31
N PHE A 66 -7.78 -4.21 4.26
CA PHE A 66 -7.12 -3.00 3.80
C PHE A 66 -5.99 -2.57 4.74
N MET A 67 -6.24 -2.57 6.05
CA MET A 67 -5.25 -2.15 7.06
C MET A 67 -4.02 -3.06 7.08
N ILE A 68 -4.21 -4.38 6.95
CA ILE A 68 -3.11 -5.35 6.90
C ILE A 68 -2.38 -5.30 5.56
N GLY A 69 -3.11 -5.35 4.44
CA GLY A 69 -2.53 -5.38 3.10
C GLY A 69 -2.03 -4.01 2.65
N SER A 70 -2.95 -3.11 2.33
CA SER A 70 -2.64 -1.76 1.84
C SER A 70 -2.04 -0.84 2.90
N GLY A 71 -2.19 -1.16 4.19
CA GLY A 71 -1.56 -0.39 5.26
C GLY A 71 -0.13 -0.85 5.53
N LEU A 72 0.00 -1.96 6.26
CA LEU A 72 1.29 -2.44 6.75
C LEU A 72 2.19 -2.96 5.62
N ALA A 73 1.68 -3.83 4.74
CA ALA A 73 2.51 -4.43 3.70
C ALA A 73 2.97 -3.40 2.66
N TRP A 74 2.09 -2.48 2.24
CA TRP A 74 2.46 -1.37 1.38
C TRP A 74 3.54 -0.48 2.00
N SER A 75 3.35 -0.05 3.26
CA SER A 75 4.32 0.83 3.95
C SER A 75 5.69 0.18 4.05
N LEU A 76 5.75 -1.12 4.35
CA LEU A 76 7.02 -1.84 4.44
C LEU A 76 7.67 -2.02 3.06
N SER A 77 6.87 -2.26 2.01
CA SER A 77 7.36 -2.29 0.64
C SER A 77 7.96 -0.95 0.22
N ALA A 78 7.34 0.17 0.62
CA ALA A 78 7.82 1.52 0.33
C ALA A 78 9.16 1.81 1.04
N VAL A 79 9.34 1.35 2.28
CA VAL A 79 10.62 1.46 2.99
C VAL A 79 11.73 0.67 2.28
N ILE A 80 11.44 -0.59 1.89
CA ILE A 80 12.42 -1.43 1.17
C ILE A 80 12.79 -0.79 -0.17
N LEU A 81 11.82 -0.28 -0.92
CA LEU A 81 12.04 0.39 -2.19
C LEU A 81 12.93 1.63 -2.01
N ASN A 82 12.61 2.51 -1.06
CA ASN A 82 13.39 3.71 -0.81
C ASN A 82 14.81 3.39 -0.29
N TYR A 83 14.99 2.29 0.44
CA TYR A 83 16.31 1.80 0.83
C TYR A 83 17.14 1.33 -0.37
N LEU A 84 16.53 0.58 -1.29
CA LEU A 84 17.17 0.15 -2.53
C LEU A 84 17.53 1.35 -3.43
N LEU A 85 16.65 2.35 -3.52
CA LEU A 85 16.90 3.61 -4.24
C LEU A 85 18.05 4.42 -3.62
N TYR A 86 18.15 4.43 -2.28
CA TYR A 86 19.25 5.07 -1.57
C TYR A 86 20.60 4.41 -1.91
N ASN A 87 20.64 3.08 -1.94
CA ASN A 87 21.86 2.31 -2.19
C ASN A 87 22.29 2.32 -3.68
N SER A 88 21.32 2.25 -4.59
CA SER A 88 21.57 2.24 -6.04
C SER A 88 22.00 3.60 -6.62
N LYS A 89 21.91 4.68 -5.84
CA LYS A 89 22.27 6.06 -6.25
C LYS A 89 21.57 6.54 -7.54
N LEU A 90 20.48 5.88 -7.93
CA LEU A 90 19.71 6.25 -9.12
C LEU A 90 19.09 7.65 -8.95
N ILE A 91 18.57 7.92 -7.76
CA ILE A 91 17.92 9.18 -7.40
C ILE A 91 18.75 10.02 -6.40
N PRO A 92 18.45 11.32 -6.24
CA PRO A 92 19.08 12.14 -5.23
C PRO A 92 18.88 11.56 -3.82
N LYS A 93 19.96 11.44 -3.04
CA LYS A 93 19.92 10.82 -1.70
C LYS A 93 18.89 11.47 -0.77
N TRP A 94 18.68 12.78 -0.87
CA TRP A 94 17.70 13.49 -0.06
C TRP A 94 16.27 12.99 -0.31
N LEU A 95 15.96 12.62 -1.56
CA LEU A 95 14.64 12.13 -1.96
C LEU A 95 14.38 10.70 -1.43
N SER A 96 15.41 9.84 -1.45
CA SER A 96 15.34 8.52 -0.82
C SER A 96 15.19 8.61 0.70
N VAL A 97 15.92 9.52 1.36
CA VAL A 97 15.82 9.70 2.82
C VAL A 97 14.42 10.20 3.19
N PHE A 98 13.87 11.15 2.42
CA PHE A 98 12.52 11.64 2.63
C PHE A 98 11.47 10.52 2.46
N GLY A 99 11.67 9.62 1.48
CA GLY A 99 10.80 8.46 1.26
C GLY A 99 10.92 7.40 2.35
N LEU A 100 12.12 7.17 2.89
CA LEU A 100 12.34 6.29 4.04
C LEU A 100 11.60 6.81 5.28
N VAL A 101 11.72 8.11 5.55
CA VAL A 101 11.03 8.77 6.67
C VAL A 101 9.51 8.70 6.47
N GLY A 102 9.01 9.03 5.29
CA GLY A 102 7.58 8.92 4.96
C GLY A 102 7.04 7.49 5.08
N GLY A 103 7.80 6.49 4.63
CA GLY A 103 7.41 5.08 4.72
C GLY A 103 7.38 4.58 6.16
N ALA A 104 8.37 4.94 6.97
CA ALA A 104 8.42 4.60 8.40
C ALA A 104 7.28 5.28 9.19
N LEU A 105 6.99 6.55 8.89
CA LEU A 105 5.85 7.27 9.47
C LEU A 105 4.53 6.61 9.08
N SER A 106 4.35 6.26 7.81
CA SER A 106 3.15 5.56 7.32
C SER A 106 2.96 4.20 8.00
N PHE A 107 4.04 3.44 8.19
CA PHE A 107 3.98 2.20 8.95
C PHE A 107 3.55 2.43 10.40
N GLY A 108 4.11 3.47 11.05
CA GLY A 108 3.72 3.87 12.40
C GLY A 108 2.27 4.31 12.52
N THR A 109 1.74 5.06 11.53
CA THR A 109 0.32 5.47 11.53
C THR A 109 -0.62 4.30 11.40
N TYR A 110 -0.31 3.33 10.54
CA TYR A 110 -1.12 2.11 10.44
C TYR A 110 -1.05 1.24 11.69
N LEU A 111 0.08 1.19 12.40
CA LEU A 111 0.16 0.52 13.71
C LEU A 111 -0.70 1.24 14.76
N LEU A 112 -0.66 2.57 14.80
CA LEU A 112 -1.47 3.38 15.71
C LEU A 112 -2.98 3.22 15.44
N GLN A 113 -3.36 2.95 14.20
CA GLN A 113 -4.75 2.74 13.81
C GLN A 113 -5.38 1.50 14.48
N PHE A 114 -4.59 0.47 14.83
CA PHE A 114 -5.07 -0.66 15.64
C PHE A 114 -5.54 -0.21 17.04
N PHE A 115 -4.98 0.88 17.56
CA PHE A 115 -5.35 1.48 18.85
C PHE A 115 -6.37 2.62 18.68
N SER A 116 -7.04 2.71 17.53
CA SER A 116 -8.00 3.77 17.17
C SER A 116 -7.40 5.17 17.10
N ILE A 117 -6.07 5.30 16.98
CA ILE A 117 -5.38 6.57 16.81
C ILE A 117 -5.17 6.84 15.32
N HIS A 118 -5.74 7.95 14.82
CA HIS A 118 -5.74 8.30 13.40
C HIS A 118 -4.86 9.53 13.16
N LEU A 119 -3.76 9.37 12.40
CA LEU A 119 -2.80 10.43 12.08
C LEU A 119 -2.66 10.62 10.57
N GLU A 120 -3.78 10.83 9.89
CA GLU A 120 -3.83 10.87 8.42
C GLU A 120 -2.96 11.98 7.80
N ILE A 121 -2.72 13.07 8.53
CA ILE A 121 -1.86 14.17 8.08
C ILE A 121 -0.43 13.71 7.74
N LEU A 122 0.04 12.62 8.35
CA LEU A 122 1.38 12.09 8.11
C LEU A 122 1.51 11.43 6.72
N PHE A 123 0.40 11.04 6.08
CA PHE A 123 0.41 10.51 4.72
C PHE A 123 0.73 11.59 3.68
N ILE A 124 0.53 12.88 3.99
CA ILE A 124 0.93 13.97 3.09
C ILE A 124 2.44 13.93 2.82
N LEU A 125 3.23 13.54 3.81
CA LEU A 125 4.69 13.51 3.68
C LEU A 125 5.13 12.50 2.61
N ILE A 126 4.57 11.29 2.65
CA ILE A 126 4.85 10.27 1.64
C ILE A 126 4.22 10.62 0.29
N ALA A 127 3.01 11.19 0.27
CA ALA A 127 2.35 11.58 -0.98
C ALA A 127 3.16 12.64 -1.75
N VAL A 128 3.67 13.66 -1.05
CA VAL A 128 4.55 14.67 -1.65
C VAL A 128 5.84 14.03 -2.15
N GLN A 129 6.42 13.10 -1.39
CA GLN A 129 7.62 12.39 -1.81
C GLN A 129 7.42 11.59 -3.09
N GLU A 130 6.35 10.80 -3.17
CA GLU A 130 6.04 9.99 -4.35
C GLU A 130 5.75 10.86 -5.56
N MET A 131 5.06 12.00 -5.39
CA MET A 131 4.79 12.95 -6.47
C MET A 131 6.10 13.52 -7.03
N VAL A 132 7.02 13.94 -6.16
CA VAL A 132 8.34 14.45 -6.57
C VAL A 132 9.16 13.35 -7.25
N PHE A 133 9.12 12.12 -6.72
CA PHE A 133 9.78 10.96 -7.32
C PHE A 133 9.22 10.62 -8.71
N ALA A 134 7.90 10.66 -8.89
CA ALA A 134 7.26 10.44 -10.18
C ALA A 134 7.66 11.52 -11.20
N ILE A 135 7.62 12.81 -10.82
CA ILE A 135 8.06 13.91 -11.68
C ILE A 135 9.54 13.74 -12.05
N TRP A 136 10.38 13.36 -11.09
CA TRP A 136 11.79 13.12 -11.34
C TRP A 136 12.03 11.99 -12.34
N LEU A 137 11.28 10.88 -12.25
CA LEU A 137 11.35 9.78 -13.20
C LEU A 137 10.88 10.19 -14.60
N ILE A 138 9.82 11.01 -14.70
CA ILE A 138 9.32 11.54 -15.97
C ILE A 138 10.37 12.42 -16.64
N VAL A 139 11.02 13.31 -15.88
CA VAL A 139 11.99 14.26 -16.42
C VAL A 139 13.32 13.59 -16.80
N LYS A 140 13.84 12.72 -15.93
CA LYS A 140 15.19 12.15 -16.12
C LYS A 140 15.19 10.87 -16.95
N GLY A 141 14.09 10.12 -16.95
CA GLY A 141 14.02 8.79 -17.55
C GLY A 141 14.93 7.76 -16.88
N PHE A 142 14.78 6.49 -17.26
CA PHE A 142 15.78 5.47 -16.96
C PHE A 142 16.91 5.65 -17.97
N ASN A 143 18.12 5.97 -17.51
CA ASN A 143 19.29 6.09 -18.37
C ASN A 143 19.57 4.70 -19.00
N SER A 144 19.10 4.46 -20.23
CA SER A 144 19.25 3.18 -20.95
C SER A 144 20.70 2.84 -21.33
N SER A 145 21.66 3.71 -21.01
CA SER A 145 23.07 3.58 -21.42
C SER A 145 23.84 2.48 -20.70
N GLU A 146 23.35 1.93 -19.57
CA GLU A 146 24.03 0.86 -18.83
C GLU A 146 23.49 -0.56 -19.13
N ILE A 147 22.35 -0.68 -19.82
CA ILE A 147 21.72 -1.99 -20.08
C ILE A 147 22.32 -2.66 -21.32
N VAL A 148 22.93 -1.88 -22.24
CA VAL A 148 23.44 -2.38 -23.53
C VAL A 148 24.93 -2.76 -23.50
N SER A 149 25.69 -2.43 -22.45
CA SER A 149 27.13 -2.74 -22.43
C SER A 149 27.50 -4.12 -21.86
N ASN A 150 26.51 -4.95 -21.54
CA ASN A 150 26.74 -6.30 -20.98
C ASN A 150 25.87 -7.39 -21.67
N SER A 151 25.38 -7.13 -22.89
CA SER A 151 24.82 -8.17 -23.78
C SER A 151 25.91 -8.71 -24.68
#